data_AF-A0AAV0W520-F1
#
_entry.id   AF-A0AAV0W520-F1
#
_cell.length_a   1.000
_cell.length_b   1.000
_cell.length_c   1.000
_cell.angle_alpha   90.00
_cell.angle_beta   90.00
_cell.angle_gamma   90.00
#
_symmetry.space_group_name_H-M   'P 1'
#
loop_
_entity.id
_entity.type
_entity.pdbx_description
1 polymer ?
#
loop_
_entity_poly.entity_id
_entity_poly.type
_entity_poly.pdbx_seq_one_letter_code
_entity_poly.pdbx_strand_id
1 'polypeptide(L)'
;MCPKKDFYASLKNYEHRRTVLEIRGEHTRHLQLTDSEIEKHEIKNTVKRKATEEISTRPNKIIRKAISEAGHIIVTLNDISNYRQHIYRKRRKVLPVLLKSYDEAISQLTSQETILTFKKEQ
;
A
#
# COMPACT_ATOMS: atom_id res chain seq x y z
N MET A 1 -3.16 -12.89 -8.56
CA MET A 1 -3.87 -11.59 -8.57
C MET A 1 -3.68 -10.93 -9.92
N CYS A 2 -4.75 -10.51 -10.59
CA CYS A 2 -4.65 -9.76 -11.85
C CYS A 2 -4.26 -8.29 -11.58
N PRO A 3 -3.16 -7.78 -12.16
CA PRO A 3 -2.73 -6.39 -11.95
C PRO A 3 -3.56 -5.37 -12.75
N LYS A 4 -4.31 -5.82 -13.78
CA LYS A 4 -5.17 -4.96 -14.61
C LYS A 4 -6.62 -5.02 -14.12
N LYS A 5 -7.26 -3.85 -14.00
CA LYS A 5 -8.63 -3.71 -13.49
C LYS A 5 -9.72 -3.94 -14.53
N ASP A 6 -9.38 -4.15 -15.79
CA ASP A 6 -10.35 -4.27 -16.90
C ASP A 6 -10.92 -5.68 -17.05
N PHE A 7 -11.01 -6.43 -15.95
CA PHE A 7 -11.40 -7.82 -15.96
C PHE A 7 -12.64 -8.05 -15.12
N TYR A 8 -13.70 -8.56 -15.75
CA TYR A 8 -14.90 -9.05 -15.08
C TYR A 8 -15.13 -10.50 -15.49
N ALA A 9 -15.55 -11.31 -14.52
CA ALA A 9 -15.98 -12.68 -14.78
C ALA A 9 -17.50 -12.72 -14.69
N SER A 10 -18.16 -13.34 -15.68
CA SER A 10 -19.61 -13.54 -15.67
C SER A 10 -19.95 -14.93 -16.17
N LEU A 11 -20.93 -15.56 -15.53
CA LEU A 11 -21.37 -16.91 -15.85
C LEU A 11 -22.86 -16.86 -16.18
N LYS A 12 -23.22 -17.25 -17.41
CA LYS A 12 -24.61 -17.25 -17.86
C LYS A 12 -25.13 -18.68 -17.85
N ASN A 13 -26.14 -18.93 -17.02
CA ASN A 13 -26.81 -20.22 -16.90
C ASN A 13 -28.15 -20.22 -17.63
N TYR A 14 -28.60 -21.39 -18.07
CA TYR A 14 -30.00 -21.59 -18.47
C TYR A 14 -30.92 -21.50 -17.25
N GLU A 15 -32.21 -21.21 -17.46
CA GLU A 15 -33.20 -20.94 -16.41
C GLU A 15 -33.28 -22.02 -15.31
N HIS A 16 -32.93 -23.26 -15.67
CA HIS A 16 -32.92 -24.42 -14.76
C HIS A 16 -31.55 -24.73 -14.12
N ARG A 17 -30.55 -23.84 -14.27
CA ARG A 17 -29.19 -23.91 -13.66
C ARG A 17 -28.39 -25.21 -13.88
N ARG A 18 -28.81 -26.10 -14.78
CA ARG A 18 -28.15 -27.39 -15.04
C ARG A 18 -27.08 -27.33 -16.13
N THR A 19 -27.07 -26.27 -16.94
CA THR A 19 -26.14 -26.11 -18.06
C THR A 19 -25.59 -24.69 -18.10
N VAL A 20 -24.26 -24.60 -18.22
CA VAL A 20 -23.53 -23.35 -18.41
C VAL A 20 -23.54 -23.01 -19.90
N LEU A 21 -24.03 -21.83 -20.25
CA LEU A 21 -24.16 -21.38 -21.66
C LEU A 21 -22.95 -20.57 -22.11
N GLU A 22 -22.41 -19.75 -21.20
CA GLU A 22 -21.33 -18.83 -21.52
C GLU A 22 -20.50 -18.57 -20.27
N ILE A 23 -19.19 -18.78 -20.39
CA ILE A 23 -18.20 -18.42 -19.37
C ILE A 23 -17.41 -17.26 -19.94
N ARG A 24 -17.50 -16.09 -19.31
CA ARG A 24 -16.62 -14.95 -19.57
C ARG A 24 -15.70 -14.79 -18.39
N GLY A 25 -14.40 -14.76 -18.64
CA GLY A 25 -13.40 -14.64 -17.58
C GLY A 25 -12.08 -15.33 -17.91
N GLU A 26 -11.66 -15.34 -19.18
CA GLU A 26 -10.33 -15.85 -19.53
C GLU A 26 -9.32 -14.71 -19.57
N HIS A 27 -8.20 -14.87 -18.85
CA HIS A 27 -7.09 -13.91 -18.78
C HIS A 27 -6.23 -13.87 -20.06
N THR A 28 -6.87 -13.82 -21.24
CA THR A 28 -6.18 -13.90 -22.54
C THR A 28 -5.61 -12.55 -23.01
N ARG A 29 -6.07 -11.43 -22.46
CA ARG A 29 -5.74 -10.06 -22.92
C ARG A 29 -4.50 -9.44 -22.28
N HIS A 30 -3.77 -10.17 -21.44
CA HIS A 30 -2.50 -9.70 -20.87
C HIS A 30 -1.58 -10.88 -20.60
N LEU A 31 -0.30 -10.65 -20.82
CA LEU A 31 0.75 -11.62 -20.53
C LEU A 31 0.72 -11.97 -19.04
N GLN A 32 1.01 -13.24 -18.75
CA GLN A 32 1.27 -13.66 -17.39
C GLN A 32 2.48 -12.89 -16.85
N LEU A 33 2.40 -12.51 -15.58
CA LEU A 33 3.52 -11.88 -14.90
C LEU A 33 4.65 -12.89 -14.78
N THR A 34 5.87 -12.41 -14.97
CA THR A 34 7.08 -13.18 -14.65
C THR A 34 7.21 -13.33 -13.13
N ASP A 35 7.90 -14.37 -12.68
CA ASP A 35 8.15 -14.58 -11.24
C ASP A 35 8.83 -13.37 -10.60
N SER A 36 9.78 -12.73 -11.31
CA SER A 36 10.43 -11.51 -10.84
C SER A 36 9.46 -10.34 -10.64
N GLU A 37 8.44 -10.20 -11.49
CA GLU A 37 7.42 -9.17 -11.31
C GLU A 37 6.51 -9.46 -10.11
N ILE A 38 6.21 -10.74 -9.88
CA ILE A 38 5.43 -11.21 -8.73
C ILE A 38 6.19 -10.88 -7.44
N GLU A 39 7.47 -11.25 -7.35
CA GLU A 39 8.35 -10.94 -6.22
C GLU A 39 8.41 -9.41 -5.94
N LYS A 40 8.58 -8.59 -6.98
CA LYS A 40 8.55 -7.13 -6.83
C LYS A 40 7.21 -6.62 -6.32
N HIS A 41 6.10 -7.27 -6.71
CA HIS A 41 4.76 -6.96 -6.21
C HIS A 41 4.59 -7.35 -4.74
N GLU A 42 5.18 -8.45 -4.30
CA GLU A 42 5.20 -8.87 -2.90
C GLU A 42 5.98 -7.87 -2.03
N ILE A 43 7.19 -7.48 -2.45
CA ILE A 43 7.96 -6.43 -1.77
C ILE A 43 7.14 -5.14 -1.69
N LYS A 44 6.50 -4.73 -2.78
CA LYS A 44 5.64 -3.54 -2.84
C LYS A 44 4.51 -3.59 -1.81
N ASN A 45 3.89 -4.75 -1.62
CA ASN A 45 2.82 -4.92 -0.63
C ASN A 45 3.38 -4.88 0.80
N THR A 46 4.50 -5.55 1.05
CA THR A 46 5.20 -5.54 2.34
C THR A 46 5.61 -4.13 2.74
N VAL A 47 6.24 -3.34 1.86
CA VAL A 47 6.63 -1.96 2.19
C VAL A 47 5.44 -1.05 2.44
N LYS A 48 4.31 -1.25 1.74
CA LYS A 48 3.08 -0.49 1.97
C LYS A 48 2.44 -0.79 3.32
N ARG A 49 2.49 -2.05 3.76
CA ARG A 49 2.00 -2.50 5.08
C ARG A 49 2.91 -1.97 6.19
N LYS A 50 4.22 -2.18 6.07
CA LYS A 50 5.21 -1.68 7.04
C LYS A 50 5.24 -0.14 7.10
N ALA A 51 4.86 0.56 6.04
CA ALA A 51 4.77 2.03 6.05
C ALA A 51 3.78 2.58 7.08
N THR A 52 2.69 1.84 7.35
CA THR A 52 1.66 2.23 8.32
C THR A 52 1.93 1.66 9.72
N GLU A 53 2.51 0.46 9.81
CA GLU A 53 2.87 -0.16 11.10
C GLU A 53 4.09 0.51 11.75
N GLU A 54 5.14 0.77 10.96
CA GLU A 54 6.41 1.34 11.41
C GLU A 54 6.54 2.79 10.92
N ILE A 55 5.64 3.68 11.36
CA ILE A 55 5.51 5.03 10.78
C ILE A 55 6.74 5.93 11.01
N SER A 56 7.43 5.75 12.14
CA SER A 56 8.63 6.49 12.52
C SER A 56 9.91 5.96 11.86
N THR A 57 9.90 4.74 11.34
CA THR A 57 11.10 4.13 10.72
C THR A 57 11.48 4.85 9.43
N ARG A 58 12.77 5.00 9.12
CA ARG A 58 13.20 5.61 7.85
C ARG A 58 12.77 4.72 6.66
N PRO A 59 12.24 5.27 5.55
CA PRO A 59 11.82 4.49 4.38
C PRO A 59 12.91 3.55 3.84
N ASN A 60 14.18 4.00 3.83
CA ASN A 60 15.31 3.17 3.41
C ASN A 60 15.49 1.92 4.27
N LYS A 61 15.21 1.99 5.58
CA LYS A 61 15.32 0.84 6.49
C LYS A 61 14.20 -0.17 6.22
N ILE A 62 12.98 0.31 5.99
CA ILE A 62 11.83 -0.53 5.61
C ILE A 62 12.13 -1.26 4.29
N ILE A 63 12.62 -0.56 3.27
CA ILE A 63 12.92 -1.14 1.96
C ILE A 63 14.04 -2.17 2.08
N ARG A 64 15.16 -1.84 2.75
CA ARG A 64 16.28 -2.79 2.94
C ARG A 64 15.83 -4.06 3.67
N LYS A 65 15.03 -3.91 4.72
CA LYS A 65 14.48 -5.05 5.47
C LYS A 65 13.57 -5.90 4.58
N ALA A 66 12.67 -5.29 3.81
CA ALA A 66 11.77 -6.00 2.91
C ALA A 66 12.51 -6.75 1.78
N ILE A 67 13.56 -6.14 1.20
CA ILE A 67 14.40 -6.81 0.18
C ILE A 67 15.18 -7.96 0.82
N SER A 68 15.78 -7.74 1.99
CA SER A 68 16.55 -8.77 2.68
C SER A 68 15.70 -9.97 3.11
N GLU A 69 14.46 -9.75 3.52
CA GLU A 69 13.52 -10.83 3.89
C GLU A 69 13.05 -11.63 2.66
N ALA A 70 12.99 -10.99 1.49
CA ALA A 70 12.48 -11.61 0.27
C ALA A 70 13.56 -12.36 -0.54
N GLY A 71 14.84 -12.27 -0.15
CA GLY A 71 15.94 -13.05 -0.76
C GLY A 71 16.67 -12.34 -1.92
N HIS A 72 17.30 -13.12 -2.81
CA HIS A 72 18.14 -12.64 -3.92
C HIS A 72 17.32 -12.11 -5.11
N ILE A 73 16.49 -11.09 -4.87
CA ILE A 73 15.67 -10.47 -5.92
C ILE A 73 16.46 -9.35 -6.61
N ILE A 74 16.39 -9.32 -7.94
CA ILE A 74 16.99 -8.25 -8.75
C ILE A 74 16.07 -7.02 -8.69
N VAL A 75 16.43 -6.08 -7.83
CA VAL A 75 15.72 -4.80 -7.67
C VAL A 75 16.49 -3.68 -8.36
N THR A 76 15.81 -2.95 -9.25
CA THR A 76 16.42 -1.80 -9.94
C THR A 76 16.36 -0.53 -9.09
N LEU A 77 17.16 0.49 -9.43
CA LEU A 77 17.07 1.80 -8.78
C LEU A 77 15.68 2.43 -8.90
N ASN A 78 15.00 2.20 -10.03
CA ASN A 78 13.64 2.68 -10.27
C ASN A 78 12.64 2.01 -9.31
N ASP A 79 12.78 0.70 -9.09
CA ASP A 79 11.96 -0.05 -8.14
C ASP A 79 12.09 0.53 -6.72
N ILE A 80 13.32 0.82 -6.28
CA ILE A 80 13.59 1.44 -4.98
C ILE A 80 12.92 2.82 -4.87
N SER A 81 13.01 3.64 -5.92
CA SER A 81 12.33 4.94 -5.97
C SER A 81 10.81 4.79 -5.84
N ASN A 82 10.22 3.85 -6.57
CA ASN A 82 8.80 3.53 -6.53
C ASN A 82 8.36 3.06 -5.13
N TYR A 83 9.16 2.22 -4.47
CA TYR A 83 8.88 1.78 -3.10
C TYR A 83 8.88 2.95 -2.11
N ARG A 84 9.83 3.89 -2.21
CA ARG A 84 9.81 5.11 -1.39
C ARG A 84 8.54 5.92 -1.61
N GLN A 85 8.14 6.13 -2.86
CA GLN A 85 6.92 6.86 -3.17
C GLN A 85 5.68 6.18 -2.56
N HIS A 86 5.60 4.86 -2.63
CA HIS A 86 4.51 4.10 -1.99
C HIS A 86 4.48 4.27 -0.47
N ILE A 87 5.64 4.23 0.19
CA ILE A 87 5.75 4.46 1.64
C ILE A 87 5.24 5.86 1.98
N TYR A 88 5.74 6.90 1.31
CA TYR A 88 5.31 8.27 1.58
C TYR A 88 3.82 8.49 1.32
N ARG A 89 3.29 7.95 0.22
CA ARG A 89 1.86 8.03 -0.10
C ARG A 89 1.00 7.34 0.96
N LYS A 90 1.46 6.22 1.54
CA LYS A 90 0.75 5.53 2.62
C LYS A 90 0.82 6.32 3.93
N ARG A 91 1.98 6.85 4.30
CA ARG A 91 2.15 7.67 5.50
C ARG A 91 1.32 8.94 5.49
N ARG A 92 1.25 9.66 4.36
CA ARG A 92 0.43 10.86 4.21
C ARG A 92 -1.07 10.65 4.38
N LYS A 93 -1.56 9.40 4.33
CA LYS A 93 -2.97 9.08 4.60
C LYS A 93 -3.26 8.92 6.09
N VAL A 94 -2.22 8.73 6.91
CA VAL A 94 -2.33 8.47 8.36
C VAL A 94 -1.81 9.67 9.16
N LEU A 95 -0.73 10.29 8.71
CA LEU A 95 -0.14 11.46 9.34
C LEU A 95 -1.01 12.70 9.10
N PRO A 96 -1.06 13.61 10.08
CA PRO A 96 -1.72 14.90 9.89
C PRO A 96 -1.07 15.68 8.75
N VAL A 97 -1.87 16.55 8.14
CA VAL A 97 -1.40 17.45 7.10
C VAL A 97 -0.35 18.37 7.70
N LEU A 98 0.76 18.59 6.97
CA LEU A 98 1.75 19.56 7.40
C LEU A 98 1.12 20.95 7.44
N LEU A 99 1.24 21.58 8.59
CA LEU A 99 0.81 22.94 8.85
C LEU A 99 1.44 23.91 7.83
N LYS A 100 0.62 24.79 7.27
CA LYS A 100 1.06 25.75 6.24
C LYS A 100 1.42 27.10 6.83
N SER A 101 0.92 27.41 8.04
CA SER A 101 1.23 28.64 8.75
C SER A 101 1.37 28.42 10.25
N TYR A 102 1.96 29.42 10.91
CA TYR A 102 2.06 29.49 12.36
C TYR A 102 0.68 29.51 13.04
N ASP A 103 -0.27 30.28 12.50
CA ASP A 103 -1.62 30.37 13.07
C ASP A 103 -2.39 29.06 12.95
N GLU A 104 -2.23 28.34 11.83
CA GLU A 104 -2.79 27.00 11.66
C GLU A 104 -2.21 26.03 12.69
N ALA A 105 -0.91 26.17 13.02
CA ALA A 105 -0.24 25.36 14.03
C ALA A 105 -0.85 25.58 15.41
N ILE A 106 -1.02 26.84 15.81
CA ILE A 106 -1.65 27.19 17.09
C ILE A 106 -3.07 26.64 17.15
N SER A 107 -3.87 26.84 16.11
CA SER A 107 -5.25 26.37 16.04
C SER A 107 -5.37 24.84 16.12
N GLN A 108 -4.46 24.09 15.47
CA GLN A 108 -4.42 22.63 15.60
C GLN A 108 -3.98 22.18 17.00
N LEU A 109 -3.02 22.88 17.63
CA LEU A 109 -2.59 22.57 18.99
C LEU A 109 -3.69 22.85 20.02
N THR A 110 -4.44 23.93 19.86
CA THR A 110 -5.53 24.28 20.79
C THR A 110 -6.78 23.42 20.60
N SER A 111 -7.04 22.94 19.38
CA SER A 111 -8.15 22.01 19.09
C SER A 111 -7.86 20.55 19.44
N GLN A 112 -6.59 20.17 19.63
CA GLN A 112 -6.23 18.88 20.19
C GLN A 112 -6.46 18.88 21.72
N GLU A 113 -7.68 18.55 22.15
CA GLU A 113 -8.08 18.38 23.56
C GLU A 113 -7.41 17.17 24.27
N THR A 114 -6.15 16.87 23.99
CA THR A 114 -5.32 16.05 24.87
C THR A 114 -4.54 16.96 25.78
N ILE A 115 -5.18 17.32 26.90
CA ILE A 115 -4.53 17.94 28.05
C ILE A 115 -3.45 16.96 28.55
N LEU A 116 -2.22 17.12 28.06
CA LEU A 116 -1.02 16.53 28.66
C LEU A 116 -0.60 17.41 29.84
N THR A 117 -1.46 17.55 30.85
CA THR A 117 -1.01 18.09 32.13
C THR A 117 -0.15 17.04 32.81
N PHE A 118 1.06 17.44 33.18
CA PHE A 118 1.92 16.66 34.06
C PHE A 118 1.11 16.35 35.33
N LYS A 119 0.79 15.06 35.56
CA LYS A 119 0.20 14.65 36.83
C LYS A 119 1.28 14.83 37.90
N LYS A 120 1.03 15.79 38.80
CA LYS A 120 1.61 16.02 40.15
C LYS A 120 2.49 17.26 40.28
N GLU A 121 1.83 18.39 40.55
CA GLU A 121 2.28 19.37 41.55
C GLU A 121 1.04 19.84 42.34
N GLN A 122 0.67 19.08 43.36
CA GLN A 122 -0.10 19.52 44.54
C GLN A 122 0.36 18.67 45.73
#